data_AF-A0A7W1AA50-F1
#
_entry.id   AF-A0A7W1AA50-F1
#
_cell.length_a   1.000
_cell.length_b   1.000
_cell.length_c   1.000
_cell.angle_alpha   90.00
_cell.angle_beta   90.00
_cell.angle_gamma   90.00
#
_symmetry.space_group_name_H-M   'P 1'
#
loop_
_entity.id
_entity.type
_entity.pdbx_description
1 polymer ?
#
loop_
_entity_poly.entity_id
_entity_poly.type
_entity_poly.pdbx_seq_one_letter_code
_entity_poly.pdbx_strand_id
1 'polypeptide(L)'
;VRTIYDLYAPFFEMLTFQGGLGQPDFERRNNWRAYCLRHRILLLTGRAFIGANEQQCHALLGALAALGRISLEDYRLDPTLGHLVRAVGLGVDAEPPRATVSDVRATLPGVRENDKVLIWPGNLWDWFDPETLIRAMAKISATRDDVKLYCLGLRHVNQAGQYTQMTTTSRAIRLAEELGVKDRTVFFEFGWIPYEERQNYLLAADIGVNVHSRHVETTFAYRTRILDYLWVGIPIVTTEGGALSDLVERNRLGRTVLFEDVDDCARAILELCDNSSEYERVRARVAQFRERMIWPHAVEPLAELIDAPQSRVESGAAIRLLALRYALARGLGASRLTRLAAGVRAGP
;
A
#
# COMPACT_ATOMS: atom_id res chain seq x y z
N VAL A 1 -28.92 -14.28 -2.69
CA VAL A 1 -27.45 -14.17 -2.47
C VAL A 1 -27.16 -12.76 -1.96
N ARG A 2 -26.50 -12.64 -0.79
CA ARG A 2 -25.99 -11.36 -0.27
C ARG A 2 -24.68 -11.06 -1.02
N THR A 3 -24.62 -9.97 -1.77
CA THR A 3 -23.40 -9.56 -2.48
C THR A 3 -22.78 -8.39 -1.74
N ILE A 4 -21.64 -8.63 -1.11
CA ILE A 4 -20.79 -7.62 -0.49
C ILE A 4 -19.64 -7.35 -1.47
N TYR A 5 -19.44 -6.10 -1.85
CA TYR A 5 -18.30 -5.75 -2.71
C TYR A 5 -17.16 -5.19 -1.87
N ASP A 6 -15.99 -5.81 -2.04
CA ASP A 6 -14.74 -5.24 -1.63
C ASP A 6 -14.28 -4.19 -2.66
N LEU A 7 -14.25 -2.93 -2.22
CA LEU A 7 -13.78 -1.79 -3.00
C LEU A 7 -12.49 -1.21 -2.41
N TYR A 8 -11.69 -2.06 -1.75
CA TYR A 8 -10.39 -1.76 -1.14
C TYR A 8 -9.45 -1.02 -2.09
N ALA A 9 -9.32 -1.52 -3.33
CA ALA A 9 -8.43 -0.95 -4.33
C ALA A 9 -8.93 0.47 -4.64
N PRO A 10 -8.30 1.53 -4.07
CA PRO A 10 -8.90 2.84 -4.04
C PRO A 10 -9.13 3.30 -5.47
N PHE A 11 -10.29 3.89 -5.69
CA PHE A 11 -10.59 4.58 -6.96
C PHE A 11 -9.44 5.51 -7.39
N PHE A 12 -8.80 6.12 -6.39
CA PHE A 12 -7.68 7.04 -6.52
C PHE A 12 -6.32 6.38 -6.80
N GLU A 13 -6.09 5.13 -6.37
CA GLU A 13 -4.87 4.40 -6.74
C GLU A 13 -4.82 4.20 -8.26
N MET A 14 -5.96 3.80 -8.84
CA MET A 14 -6.07 3.64 -10.29
C MET A 14 -6.00 4.98 -11.04
N LEU A 15 -6.42 6.08 -10.42
CA LEU A 15 -6.22 7.41 -10.99
C LEU A 15 -4.74 7.78 -11.04
N THR A 16 -4.01 7.57 -9.95
CA THR A 16 -2.55 7.80 -9.87
C THR A 16 -1.82 6.92 -10.87
N PHE A 17 -2.17 5.63 -10.95
CA PHE A 17 -1.61 4.69 -11.92
C PHE A 17 -1.86 5.13 -13.37
N GLN A 18 -3.08 5.56 -13.72
CA GLN A 18 -3.39 6.04 -15.07
C GLN A 18 -2.88 7.47 -15.34
N GLY A 19 -2.58 8.25 -14.31
CA GLY A 19 -1.99 9.58 -14.42
C GLY A 19 -0.47 9.57 -14.61
N GLY A 20 0.22 8.60 -14.00
CA GLY A 20 1.69 8.52 -13.98
C GLY A 20 2.35 7.74 -15.12
N LEU A 21 1.60 6.98 -15.92
CA LEU A 21 2.18 6.08 -16.92
C LEU A 21 2.37 6.71 -18.32
N GLY A 22 3.51 6.40 -18.95
CA GLY A 22 3.84 6.72 -20.35
C GLY A 22 3.05 5.96 -21.43
N GLN A 23 1.85 5.45 -21.13
CA GLN A 23 0.95 4.86 -22.14
C GLN A 23 0.37 5.93 -23.09
N PRO A 24 -0.20 5.58 -24.25
CA PRO A 24 -0.91 6.55 -25.08
C PRO A 24 -2.15 7.13 -24.38
N ASP A 25 -2.35 8.45 -24.48
CA ASP A 25 -3.45 9.21 -23.86
C ASP A 25 -4.84 8.58 -24.04
N PHE A 26 -5.12 8.03 -25.22
CA PHE A 26 -6.41 7.42 -25.55
C PHE A 26 -6.68 6.13 -24.76
N GLU A 27 -5.68 5.26 -24.60
CA GLU A 27 -5.82 4.00 -23.87
C GLU A 27 -6.04 4.26 -22.39
N ARG A 28 -5.29 5.19 -21.81
CA ARG A 28 -5.46 5.61 -20.41
C ARG A 28 -6.86 6.15 -20.15
N ARG A 29 -7.35 7.03 -21.03
CA ARG A 29 -8.72 7.59 -20.92
C ARG A 29 -9.80 6.51 -21.01
N ASN A 30 -9.64 5.50 -21.87
CA ASN A 30 -10.60 4.41 -21.98
C ASN A 30 -10.55 3.45 -20.80
N ASN A 31 -9.35 3.10 -20.32
CA ASN A 31 -9.17 2.29 -19.12
C ASN A 31 -9.78 3.00 -17.90
N TRP A 32 -9.55 4.30 -17.77
CA TRP A 32 -10.15 5.13 -16.73
C TRP A 32 -11.69 5.14 -16.83
N ARG A 33 -12.25 5.38 -18.02
CA ARG A 33 -13.71 5.33 -18.25
C ARG A 33 -14.30 3.97 -17.89
N ALA A 34 -13.65 2.87 -18.31
CA ALA A 34 -14.08 1.52 -17.97
C ALA A 34 -14.05 1.30 -16.46
N TYR A 35 -13.02 1.77 -15.78
CA TYR A 35 -12.91 1.68 -14.33
C TYR A 35 -14.02 2.46 -13.59
N CYS A 36 -14.32 3.70 -14.02
CA CYS A 36 -15.44 4.49 -13.49
C CYS A 36 -16.79 3.81 -13.70
N LEU A 37 -17.03 3.26 -14.90
CA LEU A 37 -18.27 2.53 -15.20
C LEU A 37 -18.40 1.28 -14.33
N ARG A 38 -17.31 0.52 -14.16
CA ARG A 38 -17.29 -0.64 -13.26
C ARG A 38 -17.63 -0.24 -11.84
N HIS A 39 -16.97 0.78 -11.28
CA HIS A 39 -17.25 1.30 -9.94
C HIS A 39 -18.73 1.69 -9.78
N ARG A 40 -19.28 2.44 -10.74
CA ARG A 40 -20.69 2.82 -10.72
C ARG A 40 -21.63 1.61 -10.76
N ILE A 41 -21.35 0.60 -11.57
CA ILE A 41 -22.14 -0.63 -11.63
C ILE A 41 -22.12 -1.32 -10.26
N LEU A 42 -20.93 -1.53 -9.69
CA LEU A 42 -20.77 -2.17 -8.37
C LEU A 42 -21.53 -1.41 -7.28
N LEU A 43 -21.41 -0.09 -7.25
CA LEU A 43 -22.15 0.77 -6.31
C LEU A 43 -23.66 0.77 -6.52
N LEU A 44 -24.18 0.39 -7.69
CA LEU A 44 -25.62 0.28 -7.94
C LEU A 44 -26.16 -1.12 -7.62
N THR A 45 -25.34 -2.16 -7.81
CA THR A 45 -25.76 -3.56 -7.67
C THR A 45 -25.40 -4.20 -6.33
N GLY A 46 -24.46 -3.61 -5.57
CA GLY A 46 -23.98 -4.16 -4.30
C GLY A 46 -24.97 -3.93 -3.17
N ARG A 47 -25.16 -4.94 -2.30
CA ARG A 47 -26.03 -4.84 -1.11
C ARG A 47 -25.33 -4.21 0.08
N ALA A 48 -24.01 -4.40 0.18
CA ALA A 48 -23.14 -3.76 1.14
C ALA A 48 -21.73 -3.66 0.56
N PHE A 49 -20.88 -2.85 1.20
CA PHE A 49 -19.55 -2.50 0.71
C PHE A 49 -18.54 -2.51 1.84
N ILE A 50 -17.32 -2.93 1.53
CA ILE A 50 -16.19 -2.78 2.45
C ILE A 50 -15.10 -1.91 1.82
N GLY A 51 -14.50 -1.08 2.65
CA GLY A 51 -13.27 -0.34 2.35
C GLY A 51 -12.21 -0.65 3.41
N ALA A 52 -10.95 -0.38 3.09
CA ALA A 52 -9.80 -0.68 3.94
C ALA A 52 -9.75 0.14 5.24
N ASN A 53 -10.33 1.33 5.21
CA ASN A 53 -10.25 2.33 6.27
C ASN A 53 -11.48 3.25 6.24
N GLU A 54 -11.61 4.10 7.27
CA GLU A 54 -12.73 5.02 7.42
C GLU A 54 -12.81 6.04 6.27
N GLN A 55 -11.67 6.55 5.78
CA GLN A 55 -11.62 7.51 4.69
C GLN A 55 -12.24 6.92 3.41
N GLN A 56 -11.90 5.67 3.08
CA GLN A 56 -12.54 4.96 1.97
C GLN A 56 -14.03 4.78 2.21
N CYS A 57 -14.45 4.42 3.43
CA CYS A 57 -15.86 4.25 3.76
C CYS A 57 -16.66 5.53 3.61
N HIS A 58 -16.11 6.68 4.04
CA HIS A 58 -16.73 7.98 3.84
C HIS A 58 -16.87 8.33 2.35
N ALA A 59 -15.85 8.04 1.53
CA ALA A 59 -15.95 8.25 0.09
C ALA A 59 -17.02 7.34 -0.56
N LEU A 60 -17.13 6.08 -0.11
CA LEU A 60 -18.16 5.16 -0.57
C LEU A 60 -19.56 5.64 -0.16
N LEU A 61 -19.77 6.08 1.08
CA LEU A 61 -21.03 6.64 1.55
C LEU A 61 -21.44 7.87 0.74
N GLY A 62 -20.50 8.78 0.46
CA GLY A 62 -20.74 9.93 -0.41
C GLY A 62 -21.14 9.52 -1.84
N ALA A 63 -20.46 8.53 -2.42
CA ALA A 63 -20.79 8.02 -3.75
C ALA A 63 -22.16 7.32 -3.79
N LEU A 64 -22.52 6.56 -2.75
CA LEU A 64 -23.83 5.93 -2.59
C LEU A 64 -24.93 6.99 -2.45
N ALA A 65 -24.71 8.02 -1.63
CA ALA A 65 -25.64 9.15 -1.49
C ALA A 65 -25.90 9.82 -2.85
N ALA A 66 -24.83 10.13 -3.61
CA ALA A 66 -24.93 10.76 -4.92
C ALA A 66 -25.65 9.89 -5.97
N LEU A 67 -25.64 8.57 -5.79
CA LEU A 67 -26.38 7.62 -6.64
C LEU A 67 -27.81 7.36 -6.14
N GLY A 68 -28.25 8.04 -5.07
CA GLY A 68 -29.56 7.83 -4.46
C GLY A 68 -29.68 6.48 -3.77
N ARG A 69 -28.58 5.80 -3.42
CA ARG A 69 -28.59 4.47 -2.81
C ARG A 69 -28.98 4.46 -1.34
N ILE A 70 -28.85 5.59 -0.64
CA ILE A 70 -29.18 5.74 0.78
C ILE A 70 -30.60 6.32 0.90
N SER A 71 -31.47 5.69 1.68
CA SER A 71 -32.84 6.17 1.95
C SER A 71 -33.07 6.54 3.42
N LEU A 72 -34.26 7.09 3.72
CA LEU A 72 -34.70 7.32 5.10
C LEU A 72 -34.88 6.00 5.87
N GLU A 73 -35.25 4.91 5.19
CA GLU A 73 -35.32 3.59 5.82
C GLU A 73 -33.93 3.09 6.22
N ASP A 74 -32.91 3.29 5.38
CA ASP A 74 -31.53 2.92 5.74
C ASP A 74 -31.06 3.66 7.00
N TYR A 75 -31.34 4.96 7.11
CA TYR A 75 -30.98 5.75 8.30
C TYR A 75 -31.76 5.32 9.56
N ARG A 76 -33.04 4.99 9.42
CA ARG A 76 -33.87 4.50 10.54
C ARG A 76 -33.43 3.12 11.02
N LEU A 77 -32.92 2.29 10.12
CA LEU A 77 -32.39 0.97 10.43
C LEU A 77 -31.08 1.05 11.21
N ASP A 78 -30.16 1.89 10.74
CA ASP A 78 -28.86 2.12 11.37
C ASP A 78 -28.40 3.56 11.06
N PRO A 79 -28.41 4.48 12.06
CA PRO A 79 -27.97 5.86 11.87
C PRO A 79 -26.49 6.00 11.47
N THR A 80 -25.68 4.96 11.68
CA THR A 80 -24.27 4.92 11.26
C THR A 80 -24.09 4.45 9.81
N LEU A 81 -25.17 3.94 9.18
CA LEU A 81 -25.16 3.29 7.85
C LEU A 81 -24.17 2.13 7.76
N GLY A 82 -23.92 1.52 8.90
CA GLY A 82 -22.99 0.45 9.09
C GLY A 82 -23.40 -0.89 8.50
N HIS A 83 -24.70 -1.12 8.37
CA HIS A 83 -25.24 -2.24 7.60
C HIS A 83 -24.91 -2.14 6.10
N LEU A 84 -24.57 -0.94 5.61
CA LEU A 84 -24.31 -0.66 4.20
C LEU A 84 -22.81 -0.55 3.88
N VAL A 85 -22.02 0.14 4.70
CA VAL A 85 -20.57 0.31 4.49
C VAL A 85 -19.80 0.06 5.80
N ARG A 86 -18.78 -0.80 5.75
CA ARG A 86 -17.86 -1.04 6.89
C ARG A 86 -16.41 -0.90 6.49
N ALA A 87 -15.60 -0.39 7.41
CA ALA A 87 -14.16 -0.48 7.32
C ALA A 87 -13.74 -1.91 7.69
N VAL A 88 -13.15 -2.62 6.75
CA VAL A 88 -12.52 -3.94 6.94
C VAL A 88 -11.10 -3.82 6.40
N GLY A 89 -10.16 -3.60 7.32
CA GLY A 89 -8.74 -3.52 6.99
C GLY A 89 -8.15 -4.89 6.67
N LEU A 90 -6.85 -4.89 6.39
CA LEU A 90 -6.07 -6.13 6.31
C LEU A 90 -5.40 -6.40 7.65
N GLY A 91 -5.36 -7.68 8.02
CA GLY A 91 -4.71 -8.16 9.23
C GLY A 91 -3.34 -8.78 9.00
N VAL A 92 -2.74 -9.23 10.09
CA VAL A 92 -1.48 -10.00 10.12
C VAL A 92 -1.75 -11.43 10.59
N ASP A 93 -0.81 -12.33 10.34
CA ASP A 93 -0.91 -13.71 10.83
C ASP A 93 -0.88 -13.73 12.37
N ALA A 94 -1.80 -14.50 12.95
CA ALA A 94 -1.91 -14.65 14.41
C ALA A 94 -0.68 -15.36 15.00
N GLU A 95 -0.12 -16.31 14.25
CA GLU A 95 1.15 -16.94 14.59
C GLU A 95 2.30 -15.92 14.40
N PRO A 96 3.20 -15.78 15.40
CA PRO A 96 4.39 -14.98 15.24
C PRO A 96 5.28 -15.53 14.11
N PRO A 97 5.99 -14.65 13.39
CA PRO A 97 6.96 -15.09 12.37
C PRO A 97 8.02 -15.98 13.01
N ARG A 98 8.49 -16.98 12.26
CA ARG A 98 9.58 -17.87 12.70
C ARG A 98 10.70 -17.80 11.68
N ALA A 99 11.95 -17.68 12.15
CA ALA A 99 13.09 -17.80 11.25
C ALA A 99 13.13 -19.23 10.68
N THR A 100 13.09 -19.37 9.36
CA THR A 100 13.18 -20.66 8.65
C THR A 100 14.59 -20.92 8.12
N VAL A 101 15.47 -19.93 8.13
CA VAL A 101 16.89 -20.07 7.80
C VAL A 101 17.74 -19.45 8.91
N SER A 102 18.92 -20.02 9.13
CA SER A 102 19.90 -19.48 10.06
C SER A 102 20.46 -18.16 9.54
N ASP A 103 20.28 -17.10 10.31
CA ASP A 103 20.99 -15.82 10.21
C ASP A 103 21.00 -15.17 8.81
N VAL A 104 19.82 -14.74 8.32
CA VAL A 104 19.73 -13.90 7.11
C VAL A 104 20.57 -12.64 7.22
N ARG A 105 20.78 -12.13 8.43
CA ARG A 105 21.57 -10.93 8.64
C ARG A 105 23.01 -11.12 8.17
N ALA A 106 23.59 -12.32 8.34
CA ALA A 106 24.91 -12.67 7.81
C ALA A 106 24.98 -12.74 6.28
N THR A 107 23.84 -12.86 5.58
CA THR A 107 23.80 -12.86 4.11
C THR A 107 23.60 -11.47 3.51
N LEU A 108 23.24 -10.48 4.32
CA LEU A 108 23.04 -9.10 3.87
C LEU A 108 24.39 -8.43 3.57
N PRO A 109 24.62 -7.96 2.32
CA PRO A 109 25.91 -7.38 1.94
C PRO A 109 26.28 -6.16 2.79
N GLY A 110 27.42 -6.19 3.47
CA GLY A 110 27.94 -5.03 4.22
C GLY A 110 27.30 -4.79 5.59
N VAL A 111 26.51 -5.73 6.12
CA VAL A 111 25.99 -5.71 7.51
C VAL A 111 27.00 -6.35 8.45
N ARG A 112 27.30 -5.66 9.56
CA ARG A 112 28.02 -6.22 10.71
C ARG A 112 27.03 -6.63 11.80
N GLU A 113 27.49 -7.47 12.73
CA GLU A 113 26.65 -8.00 13.82
C GLU A 113 25.82 -6.93 14.54
N ASN A 114 26.46 -5.80 14.89
CA ASN A 114 25.85 -4.72 15.68
C ASN A 114 25.29 -3.54 14.87
N ASP A 115 25.27 -3.63 13.53
CA ASP A 115 24.70 -2.58 12.69
C ASP A 115 23.19 -2.37 12.98
N LYS A 116 22.61 -1.27 12.53
CA LYS A 116 21.16 -1.03 12.59
C LYS A 116 20.58 -1.19 11.20
N VAL A 117 19.71 -2.18 11.03
CA VAL A 117 19.14 -2.54 9.74
C VAL A 117 17.74 -1.95 9.58
N LEU A 118 17.61 -0.99 8.68
CA LEU A 118 16.35 -0.45 8.19
C LEU A 118 15.90 -1.28 6.98
N ILE A 119 14.62 -1.62 6.91
CA ILE A 119 14.08 -2.44 5.82
C ILE A 119 12.92 -1.76 5.11
N TRP A 120 12.95 -1.84 3.78
CA TRP A 120 11.86 -1.48 2.88
C TRP A 120 11.56 -2.67 1.97
N PRO A 121 10.53 -3.48 2.25
CA PRO A 121 10.14 -4.57 1.37
C PRO A 121 9.20 -4.10 0.25
N GLY A 122 9.42 -4.62 -0.94
CA GLY A 122 8.58 -4.41 -2.12
C GLY A 122 8.90 -3.14 -2.91
N ASN A 123 8.16 -2.98 -4.01
CA ASN A 123 8.47 -1.99 -5.04
C ASN A 123 8.43 -0.52 -4.57
N LEU A 124 9.26 0.30 -5.22
CA LEU A 124 9.31 1.75 -5.12
C LEU A 124 8.36 2.37 -6.15
N TRP A 125 7.06 2.33 -5.86
CA TRP A 125 6.04 2.95 -6.70
C TRP A 125 6.11 4.48 -6.70
N ASP A 126 5.49 5.13 -7.68
CA ASP A 126 5.60 6.59 -7.88
C ASP A 126 4.92 7.43 -6.79
N TRP A 127 4.08 6.82 -5.95
CA TRP A 127 3.51 7.47 -4.76
C TRP A 127 4.39 7.32 -3.51
N PHE A 128 5.50 6.60 -3.59
CA PHE A 128 6.50 6.52 -2.54
C PHE A 128 7.61 7.55 -2.72
N ASP A 129 8.29 7.86 -1.62
CA ASP A 129 9.38 8.84 -1.58
C ASP A 129 10.66 8.18 -1.02
N PRO A 130 11.34 7.34 -1.82
CA PRO A 130 12.65 6.84 -1.45
C PRO A 130 13.72 7.93 -1.45
N GLU A 131 13.51 9.06 -2.13
CA GLU A 131 14.53 10.10 -2.26
C GLU A 131 14.79 10.81 -0.93
N THR A 132 13.74 11.17 -0.20
CA THR A 132 13.87 11.73 1.16
C THR A 132 14.61 10.77 2.09
N LEU A 133 14.24 9.48 2.06
CA LEU A 133 14.89 8.46 2.86
C LEU A 133 16.38 8.30 2.49
N ILE A 134 16.72 8.27 1.20
CA ILE A 134 18.11 8.14 0.74
C ILE A 134 18.94 9.37 1.14
N ARG A 135 18.38 10.57 1.05
CA ARG A 135 19.03 11.81 1.53
C ARG A 135 19.25 11.78 3.04
N ALA A 136 18.28 11.26 3.80
CA ALA A 136 18.41 11.08 5.24
C ALA A 136 19.53 10.07 5.58
N MET A 137 19.59 8.94 4.86
CA MET A 137 20.67 7.96 4.99
C MET A 137 22.03 8.56 4.65
N ALA A 138 22.13 9.39 3.60
CA ALA A 138 23.37 10.12 3.28
C ALA A 138 23.82 11.05 4.42
N LYS A 139 22.88 11.79 5.01
CA LYS A 139 23.15 12.65 6.17
C LYS A 139 23.63 11.84 7.38
N ILE A 140 22.96 10.73 7.70
CA ILE A 140 23.37 9.82 8.78
C ILE A 140 24.77 9.26 8.50
N SER A 141 25.03 8.84 7.26
CA SER A 141 26.29 8.21 6.84
C SER A 141 27.54 9.09 6.99
N ALA A 142 27.36 10.40 7.16
CA ALA A 142 28.45 11.34 7.43
C ALA A 142 29.01 11.20 8.86
N THR A 143 28.25 10.61 9.78
CA THR A 143 28.64 10.44 11.20
C THR A 143 28.52 9.01 11.70
N ARG A 144 27.75 8.15 11.03
CA ARG A 144 27.50 6.76 11.40
C ARG A 144 27.61 5.83 10.20
N ASP A 145 28.50 4.85 10.26
CA ASP A 145 28.61 3.83 9.21
C ASP A 145 27.83 2.55 9.55
N ASP A 146 27.25 2.46 10.76
CA ASP A 146 26.54 1.28 11.28
C ASP A 146 25.05 1.26 10.94
N VAL A 147 24.47 2.32 10.35
CA VAL A 147 23.05 2.35 9.96
C VAL A 147 22.90 1.99 8.47
N LYS A 148 22.20 0.90 8.17
CA LYS A 148 22.05 0.33 6.83
C LYS A 148 20.59 0.28 6.40
N LEU A 149 20.29 0.64 5.16
CA LEU A 149 18.96 0.54 4.55
C LEU A 149 18.94 -0.53 3.46
N TYR A 150 18.01 -1.47 3.54
CA TYR A 150 17.77 -2.48 2.52
C TYR A 150 16.41 -2.30 1.84
N CYS A 151 16.44 -2.00 0.56
CA CYS A 151 15.28 -1.99 -0.32
C CYS A 151 15.17 -3.36 -1.00
N LEU A 152 14.20 -4.18 -0.60
CA LEU A 152 14.07 -5.57 -1.04
C LEU A 152 12.98 -5.77 -2.09
N GLY A 153 13.16 -6.76 -2.98
CA GLY A 153 12.12 -7.20 -3.90
C GLY A 153 11.74 -6.15 -4.95
N LEU A 154 12.73 -5.42 -5.46
CA LEU A 154 12.51 -4.27 -6.37
C LEU A 154 12.15 -4.67 -7.82
N ARG A 155 12.16 -5.97 -8.14
CA ARG A 155 11.80 -6.46 -9.46
C ARG A 155 10.28 -6.45 -9.63
N HIS A 156 9.82 -5.56 -10.48
CA HIS A 156 8.43 -5.50 -10.91
C HIS A 156 8.11 -6.61 -11.92
N VAL A 157 7.18 -7.51 -11.59
CA VAL A 157 6.58 -8.45 -12.54
C VAL A 157 5.27 -7.83 -13.03
N ASN A 158 5.19 -7.34 -14.28
CA ASN A 158 3.90 -6.98 -14.85
C ASN A 158 3.15 -8.24 -15.34
N GLN A 159 1.82 -8.18 -15.46
CA GLN A 159 0.97 -9.31 -15.88
C GLN A 159 1.28 -9.87 -17.29
N ALA A 160 2.17 -9.22 -18.06
CA ALA A 160 2.61 -9.64 -19.39
C ALA A 160 4.11 -10.04 -19.43
N GLY A 161 4.78 -10.21 -18.29
CA GLY A 161 6.18 -10.60 -18.21
C GLY A 161 7.18 -9.55 -18.71
N GLN A 162 6.75 -8.30 -18.92
CA GLN A 162 7.61 -7.20 -19.36
C GLN A 162 8.01 -6.29 -18.18
N TYR A 163 9.27 -5.89 -18.16
CA TYR A 163 9.82 -4.99 -17.15
C TYR A 163 9.44 -3.55 -17.51
N THR A 164 8.38 -2.99 -16.92
CA THR A 164 8.21 -1.54 -16.93
C THR A 164 9.17 -0.95 -15.91
N GLN A 165 10.25 -0.33 -16.40
CA GLN A 165 11.17 0.46 -15.59
C GLN A 165 10.36 1.53 -14.86
N MET A 166 10.16 1.37 -13.55
CA MET A 166 9.53 2.40 -12.74
C MET A 166 10.50 3.56 -12.62
N THR A 167 10.04 4.77 -12.94
CA THR A 167 10.89 5.96 -12.90
C THR A 167 11.48 6.17 -11.50
N THR A 168 10.70 5.86 -10.47
CA THR A 168 11.08 6.05 -9.06
C THR A 168 12.21 5.13 -8.60
N THR A 169 12.21 3.83 -8.97
CA THR A 169 13.34 2.94 -8.67
C THR A 169 14.63 3.44 -9.30
N SER A 170 14.60 3.80 -10.59
CA SER A 170 15.78 4.32 -11.29
C SER A 170 16.28 5.64 -10.69
N ARG A 171 15.37 6.55 -10.32
CA ARG A 171 15.72 7.82 -9.64
C ARG A 171 16.39 7.56 -8.28
N ALA A 172 15.85 6.63 -7.50
CA ALA A 172 16.38 6.27 -6.19
C ALA A 172 17.81 5.72 -6.29
N ILE A 173 18.07 4.79 -7.22
CA ILE A 173 19.41 4.22 -7.42
C ILE A 173 20.40 5.30 -7.83
N ARG A 174 20.05 6.13 -8.83
CA ARG A 174 20.90 7.22 -9.30
C ARG A 174 21.23 8.20 -8.16
N LEU A 175 20.23 8.57 -7.36
CA LEU A 175 20.45 9.45 -6.21
C LEU A 175 21.38 8.82 -5.17
N ALA A 176 21.24 7.53 -4.89
CA ALA A 176 22.13 6.81 -3.98
C ALA A 176 23.58 6.73 -4.50
N GLU A 177 23.76 6.64 -5.82
CA GLU A 177 25.08 6.72 -6.49
C GLU A 177 25.67 8.13 -6.38
N GLU A 178 24.90 9.16 -6.73
CA GLU A 178 25.31 10.57 -6.65
C GLU A 178 25.73 10.98 -5.23
N LEU A 179 25.05 10.45 -4.21
CA LEU A 179 25.36 10.70 -2.81
C LEU A 179 26.43 9.75 -2.23
N GLY A 180 26.93 8.79 -3.00
CA GLY A 180 27.98 7.85 -2.57
C GLY A 180 27.55 6.91 -1.43
N VAL A 181 26.25 6.61 -1.31
CA VAL A 181 25.68 5.76 -0.27
C VAL A 181 25.26 4.38 -0.76
N LYS A 182 25.09 4.22 -2.08
CA LYS A 182 24.81 2.92 -2.70
C LYS A 182 25.91 1.91 -2.37
N ASP A 183 25.50 0.69 -2.03
CA ASP A 183 26.36 -0.44 -1.68
C ASP A 183 27.26 -0.20 -0.44
N ARG A 184 26.97 0.86 0.32
CA ARG A 184 27.69 1.25 1.56
C ARG A 184 26.75 1.34 2.76
N THR A 185 25.69 2.13 2.62
CA THR A 185 24.64 2.32 3.64
C THR A 185 23.24 2.17 3.06
N VAL A 186 23.08 2.16 1.73
CA VAL A 186 21.82 1.89 1.04
C VAL A 186 22.03 0.77 0.03
N PHE A 187 21.23 -0.29 0.12
CA PHE A 187 21.33 -1.48 -0.69
C PHE A 187 20.02 -1.75 -1.42
N PHE A 188 20.11 -2.19 -2.68
CA PHE A 188 18.97 -2.46 -3.54
C PHE A 188 18.99 -3.92 -3.98
N GLU A 189 18.04 -4.72 -3.48
CA GLU A 189 17.87 -6.13 -3.84
C GLU A 189 16.73 -6.30 -4.85
N PHE A 190 17.07 -6.82 -6.02
CA PHE A 190 16.13 -7.02 -7.13
C PHE A 190 15.61 -8.45 -7.22
N GLY A 191 16.19 -9.38 -6.46
CA GLY A 191 15.72 -10.75 -6.34
C GLY A 191 14.27 -10.82 -5.89
N TRP A 192 13.52 -11.75 -6.48
CA TRP A 192 12.21 -12.10 -5.97
C TRP A 192 12.39 -12.92 -4.69
N ILE A 193 11.79 -12.45 -3.59
CA ILE A 193 11.77 -13.17 -2.33
C ILE A 193 10.42 -13.91 -2.24
N PRO A 194 10.41 -15.24 -2.15
CA PRO A 194 9.18 -16.00 -1.92
C PRO A 194 8.43 -15.49 -0.69
N TYR A 195 7.10 -15.45 -0.77
CA TYR A 195 6.27 -14.88 0.30
C TYR A 195 6.53 -15.51 1.67
N GLU A 196 6.75 -16.83 1.72
CA GLU A 196 7.04 -17.57 2.95
C GLU A 196 8.45 -17.32 3.52
N GLU A 197 9.36 -16.78 2.72
CA GLU A 197 10.74 -16.48 3.12
C GLU A 197 10.90 -15.03 3.60
N ARG A 198 9.94 -14.14 3.29
CA ARG A 198 9.99 -12.71 3.63
C ARG A 198 10.23 -12.47 5.12
N GLN A 199 9.69 -13.35 5.97
CA GLN A 199 9.80 -13.26 7.43
C GLN A 199 11.25 -13.27 7.91
N ASN A 200 12.14 -13.98 7.20
CA ASN A 200 13.55 -14.07 7.59
C ASN A 200 14.27 -12.73 7.43
N TYR A 201 13.93 -11.97 6.38
CA TYR A 201 14.47 -10.63 6.16
C TYR A 201 13.87 -9.61 7.13
N LEU A 202 12.57 -9.70 7.37
CA LEU A 202 11.88 -8.82 8.32
C LEU A 202 12.38 -9.02 9.75
N LEU A 203 12.63 -10.26 10.17
CA LEU A 203 13.19 -10.59 11.48
C LEU A 203 14.66 -10.16 11.65
N ALA A 204 15.40 -10.01 10.55
CA ALA A 204 16.78 -9.51 10.57
C ALA A 204 16.86 -7.97 10.68
N ALA A 205 15.74 -7.27 10.50
CA ALA A 205 15.65 -5.82 10.54
C ALA A 205 15.37 -5.28 11.94
N ASP A 206 15.89 -4.09 12.21
CA ASP A 206 15.68 -3.35 13.44
C ASP A 206 14.54 -2.32 13.30
N ILE A 207 14.37 -1.71 12.11
CA ILE A 207 13.37 -0.67 11.88
C ILE A 207 12.70 -0.89 10.51
N GLY A 208 11.37 -0.88 10.48
CA GLY A 208 10.60 -0.84 9.23
C GLY A 208 10.42 0.59 8.74
N VAL A 209 10.69 0.85 7.46
CA VAL A 209 10.51 2.19 6.86
C VAL A 209 9.38 2.22 5.82
N ASN A 210 8.60 3.30 5.81
CA ASN A 210 7.54 3.52 4.82
C ASN A 210 7.36 5.03 4.55
N VAL A 211 8.18 5.58 3.66
CA VAL A 211 8.21 7.02 3.34
C VAL A 211 7.45 7.26 2.03
N HIS A 212 6.56 8.25 1.98
CA HIS A 212 5.71 8.45 0.81
C HIS A 212 5.40 9.92 0.54
N SER A 213 5.03 10.21 -0.71
CA SER A 213 4.74 11.56 -1.17
C SER A 213 3.30 11.95 -0.85
N ARG A 214 3.04 13.26 -0.74
CA ARG A 214 1.70 13.80 -0.49
C ARG A 214 0.83 13.67 -1.73
N HIS A 215 -0.07 12.69 -1.76
CA HIS A 215 -1.00 12.48 -2.87
C HIS A 215 -2.43 12.20 -2.42
N VAL A 216 -3.40 12.36 -3.34
CA VAL A 216 -4.78 11.93 -3.11
C VAL A 216 -4.86 10.43 -2.79
N GLU A 217 -4.02 9.61 -3.42
CA GLU A 217 -3.89 8.18 -3.09
C GLU A 217 -3.58 7.97 -1.61
N THR A 218 -2.70 8.79 -1.01
CA THR A 218 -2.25 8.64 0.38
C THR A 218 -3.41 8.76 1.38
N THR A 219 -4.37 9.65 1.10
CA THR A 219 -5.55 9.84 1.95
C THR A 219 -6.39 8.56 2.07
N PHE A 220 -6.44 7.77 1.01
CA PHE A 220 -7.24 6.55 0.95
C PHE A 220 -6.41 5.27 1.05
N ALA A 221 -5.09 5.38 1.05
CA ALA A 221 -4.19 4.24 1.03
C ALA A 221 -4.28 3.40 2.31
N TYR A 222 -4.09 2.10 2.15
CA TYR A 222 -3.84 1.18 3.25
C TYR A 222 -2.48 0.52 2.99
N ARG A 223 -1.42 1.12 3.52
CA ARG A 223 -0.03 0.79 3.17
C ARG A 223 0.42 -0.50 3.84
N THR A 224 0.03 -1.63 3.27
CA THR A 224 0.17 -2.99 3.85
C THR A 224 1.57 -3.36 4.32
N ARG A 225 2.62 -2.73 3.78
CA ARG A 225 4.00 -2.87 4.27
C ARG A 225 4.12 -2.65 5.78
N ILE A 226 3.37 -1.71 6.34
CA ILE A 226 3.36 -1.44 7.79
C ILE A 226 2.88 -2.66 8.58
N LEU A 227 1.98 -3.48 8.01
CA LEU A 227 1.47 -4.69 8.66
C LEU A 227 2.57 -5.73 8.86
N ASP A 228 3.47 -5.91 7.89
CA ASP A 228 4.61 -6.82 8.06
C ASP A 228 5.50 -6.40 9.24
N TYR A 229 5.68 -5.09 9.46
CA TYR A 229 6.47 -4.58 10.59
C TYR A 229 5.78 -4.81 11.94
N LEU A 230 4.46 -4.61 11.98
CA LEU A 230 3.64 -4.95 13.14
C LEU A 230 3.69 -6.45 13.43
N TRP A 231 3.64 -7.27 12.38
CA TRP A 231 3.69 -8.72 12.49
C TRP A 231 5.01 -9.21 13.10
N VAL A 232 6.15 -8.65 12.67
CA VAL A 232 7.47 -9.01 13.19
C VAL A 232 7.89 -8.27 14.46
N GLY A 233 7.11 -7.28 14.90
CA GLY A 233 7.33 -6.63 16.18
C GLY A 233 8.44 -5.57 16.19
N ILE A 234 8.69 -4.88 15.06
CA ILE A 234 9.75 -3.86 14.95
C ILE A 234 9.17 -2.43 14.89
N PRO A 235 9.89 -1.41 15.40
CA PRO A 235 9.50 -0.02 15.27
C PRO A 235 9.37 0.45 13.81
N ILE A 236 8.51 1.44 13.59
CA ILE A 236 8.13 1.89 12.24
C ILE A 236 8.45 3.37 12.06
N VAL A 237 9.23 3.72 11.03
CA VAL A 237 9.39 5.12 10.59
C VAL A 237 8.55 5.33 9.33
N THR A 238 7.56 6.21 9.38
CA THR A 238 6.65 6.44 8.25
C THR A 238 6.29 7.90 8.07
N THR A 239 6.02 8.33 6.84
CA THR A 239 5.50 9.69 6.60
C THR A 239 4.10 9.84 7.18
N GLU A 240 3.77 11.04 7.69
CA GLU A 240 2.43 11.38 8.14
C GLU A 240 1.37 11.14 7.04
N GLY A 241 0.14 10.87 7.48
CA GLY A 241 -1.00 10.69 6.60
C GLY A 241 -1.23 9.26 6.13
N GLY A 242 -2.52 8.94 5.95
CA GLY A 242 -3.00 7.61 5.62
C GLY A 242 -3.27 6.76 6.86
N ALA A 243 -4.19 5.81 6.73
CA ALA A 243 -4.77 5.11 7.88
C ALA A 243 -3.75 4.39 8.78
N LEU A 244 -2.76 3.72 8.17
CA LEU A 244 -1.77 2.97 8.95
C LEU A 244 -0.69 3.87 9.57
N SER A 245 -0.35 5.00 8.95
CA SER A 245 0.57 5.99 9.54
C SER A 245 -0.05 6.67 10.75
N ASP A 246 -1.34 7.04 10.66
CA ASP A 246 -2.10 7.59 11.78
C ASP A 246 -2.14 6.61 12.97
N LEU A 247 -2.23 5.30 12.71
CA LEU A 247 -2.15 4.28 13.76
C LEU A 247 -0.76 4.22 14.41
N VAL A 248 0.31 4.31 13.61
CA VAL A 248 1.69 4.37 14.13
C VAL A 248 1.86 5.55 15.08
N GLU A 249 1.37 6.73 14.69
CA GLU A 249 1.46 7.96 15.48
C GLU A 249 0.65 7.84 16.78
N ARG A 250 -0.66 7.57 16.68
CA ARG A 250 -1.59 7.56 17.81
C ARG A 250 -1.21 6.55 18.88
N ASN A 251 -0.67 5.40 18.47
CA ASN A 251 -0.29 4.30 19.38
C ASN A 251 1.21 4.28 19.70
N ARG A 252 1.99 5.26 19.20
CA ARG A 252 3.44 5.40 19.44
C ARG A 252 4.23 4.13 19.08
N LEU A 253 3.92 3.57 17.90
CA LEU A 253 4.52 2.33 17.36
C LEU A 253 5.84 2.57 16.62
N GLY A 254 6.35 3.81 16.69
CA GLY A 254 7.53 4.24 15.96
C GLY A 254 7.59 5.76 15.87
N ARG A 255 7.96 6.29 14.70
CA ARG A 255 8.03 7.72 14.42
C ARG A 255 7.31 8.06 13.13
N THR A 256 6.52 9.12 13.20
CA THR A 256 5.89 9.72 12.03
C THR A 256 6.72 10.93 11.63
N VAL A 257 6.97 11.10 10.33
CA VAL A 257 7.81 12.19 9.79
C VAL A 257 7.03 13.04 8.80
N LEU A 258 7.40 14.31 8.67
CA LEU A 258 6.78 15.21 7.70
C LEU A 258 7.10 14.80 6.25
N PHE A 259 6.23 15.20 5.31
CA PHE A 259 6.46 14.97 3.88
C PHE A 259 7.73 15.68 3.41
N GLU A 260 8.57 14.96 2.67
CA GLU A 260 9.77 15.50 2.00
C GLU A 260 10.80 16.13 2.97
N ASP A 261 10.66 15.87 4.28
CA ASP A 261 11.54 16.40 5.32
C ASP A 261 12.67 15.42 5.64
N VAL A 262 13.82 15.68 5.03
CA VAL A 262 15.05 14.89 5.19
C VAL A 262 15.57 14.94 6.63
N ASP A 263 15.46 16.09 7.28
CA ASP A 263 16.03 16.31 8.61
C ASP A 263 15.20 15.62 9.68
N ASP A 264 13.87 15.71 9.55
CA ASP A 264 12.94 15.01 10.41
C ASP A 264 13.05 13.49 10.24
N CYS A 265 13.20 13.01 9.01
CA CYS A 265 13.45 11.60 8.72
C CYS A 265 14.74 11.08 9.35
N ALA A 266 15.86 11.81 9.17
CA ALA A 266 17.13 11.44 9.78
C ALA A 266 17.06 11.44 11.32
N ARG A 267 16.43 12.46 11.90
CA ARG A 267 16.23 12.57 13.36
C ARG A 267 15.41 11.40 13.91
N ALA A 268 14.31 11.03 13.25
CA ALA A 268 13.45 9.93 13.66
C ALA A 268 14.19 8.58 13.66
N ILE A 269 15.02 8.33 12.63
CA ILE A 269 15.86 7.13 12.55
C ILE A 269 16.89 7.11 13.67
N LEU A 270 17.64 8.21 13.83
CA LEU A 270 18.69 8.31 14.86
C LEU A 270 18.13 8.15 16.27
N GLU A 271 16.96 8.72 16.57
CA GLU A 271 16.31 8.58 17.88
C GLU A 271 16.07 7.11 18.26
N LEU A 272 15.61 6.30 17.30
CA LEU A 272 15.39 4.86 17.49
C LEU A 272 16.71 4.06 17.55
N CYS A 273 17.74 4.49 16.82
CA CYS A 273 19.06 3.86 16.82
C CYS A 273 19.87 4.16 18.11
N ASP A 274 19.75 5.37 18.66
CA ASP A 274 20.56 5.87 19.78
C ASP A 274 19.94 5.63 21.15
N ASN A 275 18.62 5.56 21.24
CA ASN A 275 17.92 5.40 22.51
C ASN A 275 17.37 3.99 22.68
N SER A 276 18.22 3.07 23.14
CA SER A 276 17.84 1.67 23.39
C SER A 276 16.64 1.52 24.32
N SER A 277 16.52 2.38 25.33
CA SER A 277 15.38 2.34 26.27
C SER A 277 14.06 2.70 25.58
N GLU A 278 14.07 3.66 24.67
CA GLU A 278 12.87 4.03 23.92
C GLU A 278 12.58 3.03 22.81
N TYR A 279 13.61 2.49 22.15
CA TYR A 279 13.47 1.40 21.18
C TYR A 279 12.72 0.20 21.78
N GLU A 280 13.11 -0.28 22.96
CA GLU A 280 12.42 -1.40 23.62
C GLU A 280 11.01 -1.04 24.07
N ARG A 281 10.75 0.21 24.50
CA ARG A 281 9.37 0.65 24.80
C ARG A 281 8.50 0.66 23.56
N VAL A 282 9.02 1.11 22.42
CA VAL A 282 8.28 1.08 21.15
C VAL A 282 8.02 -0.36 20.73
N ARG A 283 9.01 -1.26 20.79
CA ARG A 283 8.82 -2.69 20.50
C ARG A 283 7.74 -3.33 21.36
N ALA A 284 7.72 -3.04 22.66
CA ALA A 284 6.68 -3.53 23.56
C ALA A 284 5.28 -3.04 23.14
N ARG A 285 5.14 -1.78 22.73
CA ARG A 285 3.87 -1.24 22.20
C ARG A 285 3.48 -1.90 20.88
N VAL A 286 4.43 -2.12 19.96
CA VAL A 286 4.18 -2.83 18.70
C VAL A 286 3.66 -4.23 18.97
N ALA A 287 4.34 -5.00 19.85
CA ALA A 287 3.92 -6.36 20.21
C ALA A 287 2.51 -6.38 20.83
N GLN A 288 2.19 -5.43 21.72
CA GLN A 288 0.85 -5.32 22.29
C GLN A 288 -0.21 -4.94 21.24
N PHE A 289 0.13 -4.03 20.32
CA PHE A 289 -0.80 -3.55 19.30
C PHE A 289 -1.06 -4.60 18.21
N ARG A 290 -0.05 -5.41 17.86
CA ARG A 290 -0.15 -6.52 16.91
C ARG A 290 -1.35 -7.43 17.20
N GLU A 291 -1.63 -7.72 18.46
CA GLU A 291 -2.76 -8.57 18.87
C GLU A 291 -4.13 -8.03 18.41
N ARG A 292 -4.26 -6.72 18.18
CA ARG A 292 -5.49 -6.11 17.64
C ARG A 292 -5.59 -6.21 16.12
N MET A 293 -4.46 -6.46 15.47
CA MET A 293 -4.34 -6.45 14.01
C MET A 293 -4.30 -7.85 13.40
N ILE A 294 -4.40 -8.91 14.20
CA ILE A 294 -4.44 -10.28 13.68
C ILE A 294 -5.70 -10.51 12.84
N TRP A 295 -5.60 -11.38 11.83
CA TRP A 295 -6.70 -11.67 10.90
C TRP A 295 -8.06 -11.91 11.56
N PRO A 296 -8.19 -12.75 12.62
CA PRO A 296 -9.48 -12.96 13.28
C PRO A 296 -10.16 -11.67 13.76
N HIS A 297 -9.41 -10.71 14.29
CA HIS A 297 -9.94 -9.41 14.73
C HIS A 297 -10.15 -8.46 13.54
N ALA A 298 -9.22 -8.41 12.59
CA ALA A 298 -9.30 -7.51 11.45
C ALA A 298 -10.55 -7.73 10.58
N VAL A 299 -11.05 -8.97 10.51
CA VAL A 299 -12.23 -9.33 9.71
C VAL A 299 -13.53 -9.41 10.52
N GLU A 300 -13.50 -9.17 11.83
CA GLU A 300 -14.71 -9.17 12.67
C GLU A 300 -15.81 -8.23 12.13
N PRO A 301 -15.52 -7.00 11.65
CA PRO A 301 -16.55 -6.14 11.08
C PRO A 301 -17.19 -6.71 9.80
N LEU A 302 -16.52 -7.63 9.09
CA LEU A 302 -17.10 -8.33 7.95
C LEU A 302 -18.15 -9.36 8.41
N ALA A 303 -17.92 -10.05 9.54
CA ALA A 303 -18.90 -10.96 10.11
C ALA A 303 -20.17 -10.20 10.53
N GLU A 304 -20.00 -9.08 11.24
CA GLU A 304 -21.12 -8.19 11.58
C GLU A 304 -21.87 -7.70 10.33
N LEU A 305 -21.11 -7.34 9.28
CA LEU A 305 -21.69 -6.92 8.01
C LEU A 305 -22.42 -8.06 7.29
N ILE A 306 -22.07 -9.32 7.48
CA ILE A 306 -22.77 -10.48 6.90
C ILE A 306 -24.12 -10.70 7.58
N ASP A 307 -24.23 -10.38 8.87
CA ASP A 307 -25.45 -10.56 9.66
C ASP A 307 -26.37 -9.33 9.64
N ALA A 308 -25.85 -8.16 9.28
CA ALA A 308 -26.60 -6.91 9.25
C ALA A 308 -27.81 -6.94 8.27
N PRO A 309 -28.89 -6.17 8.51
CA PRO A 309 -30.03 -6.14 7.60
C PRO A 309 -29.64 -5.62 6.20
N GLN A 310 -30.37 -6.05 5.17
CA GLN A 310 -29.97 -5.80 3.78
C GLN A 310 -30.55 -4.51 3.22
N SER A 311 -29.70 -3.69 2.60
CA SER A 311 -30.13 -2.52 1.84
C SER A 311 -30.69 -2.88 0.46
N ARG A 312 -31.48 -1.93 -0.08
CA ARG A 312 -32.00 -1.98 -1.45
C ARG A 312 -30.88 -1.99 -2.48
N VAL A 313 -31.11 -2.59 -3.63
CA VAL A 313 -30.23 -2.53 -4.81
C VAL A 313 -31.01 -2.01 -6.00
N GLU A 314 -30.32 -1.35 -6.91
CA GLU A 314 -30.89 -0.99 -8.20
C GLU A 314 -30.94 -2.23 -9.10
N SER A 315 -31.99 -2.32 -9.92
CA SER A 315 -32.13 -3.38 -10.92
C SER A 315 -32.82 -2.84 -12.19
N GLY A 316 -32.55 -3.45 -13.34
CA GLY A 316 -33.27 -3.16 -14.58
C GLY A 316 -32.43 -2.56 -15.72
N ALA A 317 -33.09 -1.78 -16.58
CA ALA A 317 -32.54 -1.34 -17.87
C ALA A 317 -31.31 -0.41 -17.74
N ALA A 318 -31.27 0.44 -16.71
CA ALA A 318 -30.17 1.37 -16.47
C ALA A 318 -28.82 0.65 -16.25
N ILE A 319 -28.83 -0.46 -15.50
CA ILE A 319 -27.63 -1.28 -15.26
C ILE A 319 -27.19 -1.98 -16.54
N ARG A 320 -28.12 -2.49 -17.36
CA ARG A 320 -27.79 -3.11 -18.66
C ARG A 320 -27.10 -2.12 -19.60
N LEU A 321 -27.55 -0.87 -19.63
CA LEU A 321 -26.91 0.19 -20.42
C LEU A 321 -25.49 0.50 -19.91
N LEU A 322 -25.29 0.59 -18.60
CA LEU A 322 -23.95 0.79 -18.01
C LEU A 322 -23.02 -0.38 -18.33
N ALA A 323 -23.52 -1.62 -18.25
CA ALA A 323 -22.76 -2.82 -18.58
C ALA A 323 -22.34 -2.85 -20.06
N LEU A 324 -23.24 -2.45 -20.97
CA LEU A 324 -22.91 -2.32 -22.39
C LEU A 324 -21.83 -1.26 -22.62
N ARG A 325 -21.95 -0.08 -21.99
CA ARG A 325 -20.93 0.98 -22.07
C ARG A 325 -19.58 0.50 -21.53
N TYR A 326 -19.58 -0.27 -20.44
CA TYR A 326 -18.37 -0.87 -19.89
C TYR A 326 -17.73 -1.86 -20.87
N ALA A 327 -18.52 -2.77 -21.45
CA ALA A 327 -18.04 -3.73 -22.44
C ALA A 327 -17.43 -3.04 -23.67
N LEU A 328 -18.07 -1.98 -24.18
CA LEU A 328 -17.54 -1.17 -25.28
C LEU A 328 -16.22 -0.48 -24.92
N ALA A 329 -16.13 0.12 -23.73
CA ALA A 329 -14.90 0.78 -23.27
C ALA A 329 -13.72 -0.22 -23.17
N ARG A 330 -13.98 -1.46 -22.72
CA ARG A 330 -12.98 -2.54 -22.67
C ARG A 330 -12.62 -3.08 -24.07
N GLY A 331 -13.63 -3.29 -24.93
CA GLY A 331 -13.44 -3.83 -26.29
C GLY A 331 -12.70 -2.87 -27.23
N LEU A 332 -12.93 -1.57 -27.10
CA LEU A 332 -12.16 -0.54 -27.83
C LEU A 332 -10.69 -0.49 -27.40
N GLY A 333 -10.37 -0.82 -26.15
CA GLY A 333 -8.99 -1.01 -25.68
C GLY A 333 -8.34 -2.27 -26.27
N ALA A 334 -9.05 -3.40 -26.27
CA ALA A 334 -8.52 -4.68 -26.73
C ALA A 334 -8.30 -4.77 -28.26
N SER A 335 -9.22 -4.22 -29.05
CA SER A 335 -9.21 -4.32 -30.53
C SER A 335 -8.19 -3.41 -31.25
N ARG A 336 -7.57 -2.48 -30.54
CA ARG A 336 -6.44 -1.68 -31.05
C ARG A 336 -5.08 -2.25 -30.68
N LEU A 337 -4.93 -2.88 -29.52
CA LEU A 337 -3.73 -3.62 -29.14
C LEU A 337 -3.42 -4.75 -30.15
N THR A 338 -4.46 -5.43 -30.64
CA THR A 338 -4.33 -6.44 -31.71
C THR A 338 -3.89 -5.83 -33.05
N ARG A 339 -4.35 -4.61 -33.38
CA ARG A 339 -3.96 -3.91 -34.62
C ARG A 339 -2.55 -3.31 -34.56
N LEU A 340 -2.14 -2.79 -33.41
CA LEU A 340 -0.77 -2.31 -33.16
C LEU A 340 0.23 -3.48 -33.13
N ALA A 341 -0.12 -4.60 -32.49
CA ALA A 341 0.69 -5.82 -32.52
C ALA A 341 0.80 -6.44 -33.93
N ALA A 342 -0.23 -6.31 -34.76
CA ALA A 342 -0.20 -6.73 -36.16
C ALA A 342 0.58 -5.77 -37.07
N GLY A 343 0.68 -4.48 -36.72
CA GLY A 343 1.38 -3.46 -37.50
C GLY A 343 2.90 -3.42 -37.33
N VAL A 344 3.47 -4.08 -36.32
CA VAL A 344 4.94 -4.17 -36.09
C VAL A 344 5.59 -5.32 -36.89
N ARG A 345 4.79 -6.17 -37.56
CA ARG A 345 5.29 -7.17 -38.52
C ARG A 345 4.90 -6.82 -39.95
N ALA A 346 5.35 -5.68 -40.44
CA ALA A 346 5.40 -5.40 -41.88
C ALA A 346 6.40 -4.27 -42.16
N GLY A 347 7.67 -4.65 -42.30
CA GLY A 347 8.69 -3.86 -42.98
C GLY A 347 9.70 -4.85 -43.57
N PRO A 348 10.03 -4.77 -44.86
CA PRO A 348 10.99 -5.66 -45.52
C PRO A 348 12.41 -5.54 -44.97
#